data_AF-A0A093GXW4-F1
#
_entry.id   AF-A0A093GXW4-F1
#
_cell.length_a   1.000
_cell.length_b   1.000
_cell.length_c   1.000
_cell.angle_alpha   90.00
_cell.angle_beta   90.00
_cell.angle_gamma   90.00
#
_symmetry.space_group_name_H-M   'P 1'
#
loop_
_entity.id
_entity.type
_entity.pdbx_description
1 polymer ?
#
loop_
_entity_poly.entity_id
_entity_poly.type
_entity_poly.pdbx_seq_one_letter_code
_entity_poly.pdbx_strand_id
1 'polypeptide(L)'
;LTARTSITSRYEIVYRSTTAQEEAALDAVTAQEADAALHPLQDASLGSLTVYVIPEASSLLPQGVGVYVGKHRGALVRAGEGLAALRTRLQQVTQVMSFTASSITAALSDRVPTSQLGPDARRHFKSSLGDSLVNPDPKSHAVHWDIEGAVNHYVQPFLDKLSFVANFSVDSQILYYAVLGVTPRFDKESSSFLLSAHSLPHVINPVEARLGSSAASLYPVLNFLLYVPERSHSPLYIQDKDGALVGTNAFHSPRWGGIMVYNVEGPVPPQASFPLHVEVDMVRVMEVFLAQLRLLFGISREVVPPEFLLESPGNEGLADWELDRLLWARTVENIATVSTTLTSLAQLLDKIGNIVIKDDVASEVYRAVAAVQNAMAELATGRLHTAFQASKEAVTSSERAFFDPSLLHLLSF
;
A
#
# COMPACT_ATOMS: atom_id res chain seq x y z
N LEU A 1 -0.25 -15.11 -19.93
CA LEU A 1 -0.45 -14.09 -21.00
C LEU A 1 -0.74 -14.84 -22.29
N THR A 2 -1.87 -14.58 -22.95
CA THR A 2 -2.07 -14.97 -24.35
C THR A 2 -1.02 -14.25 -25.21
N ALA A 3 -0.59 -14.86 -26.32
CA ALA A 3 0.49 -14.38 -27.18
C ALA A 3 0.25 -13.02 -27.89
N ARG A 4 -0.73 -12.20 -27.46
CA ARG A 4 -1.15 -10.96 -28.14
C ARG A 4 -1.12 -9.69 -27.28
N THR A 5 -0.84 -9.75 -25.98
CA THR A 5 -0.70 -8.56 -25.13
C THR A 5 0.73 -8.44 -24.62
N SER A 6 1.45 -7.43 -25.14
CA SER A 6 2.78 -7.05 -24.65
C SER A 6 2.71 -5.63 -24.09
N ILE A 7 3.30 -5.41 -22.92
CA ILE A 7 3.48 -4.08 -22.35
C ILE A 7 4.91 -3.65 -22.66
N THR A 8 5.04 -2.49 -23.31
CA THR A 8 6.35 -1.91 -23.64
C THR A 8 6.48 -0.60 -22.89
N SER A 9 7.43 -0.51 -21.96
CA SER A 9 7.77 0.74 -21.29
C SER A 9 8.65 1.58 -22.21
N ARG A 10 8.30 2.86 -22.39
CA ARG A 10 9.12 3.84 -23.11
C ARG A 10 9.44 4.99 -22.19
N TYR A 11 10.68 5.45 -22.25
CA TYR A 11 11.18 6.58 -21.47
C TYR A 11 11.59 7.67 -22.44
N GLU A 12 11.07 8.87 -22.25
CA GLU A 12 11.60 10.07 -22.88
C GLU A 12 12.65 10.66 -21.93
N ILE A 13 13.87 10.84 -22.42
CA ILE A 13 15.00 11.32 -21.62
C ILE A 13 15.52 12.61 -22.24
N VAL A 14 15.48 13.69 -21.46
CA VAL A 14 16.00 15.00 -21.84
C VAL A 14 17.17 15.35 -20.93
N TYR A 15 18.28 15.78 -21.53
CA TYR A 15 19.46 16.23 -20.80
C TYR A 15 19.58 17.73 -20.92
N ARG A 16 19.83 18.41 -19.79
CA ARG A 16 20.13 19.84 -19.74
C ARG A 16 21.19 20.11 -18.68
N SER A 17 21.89 21.22 -18.83
CA SER A 17 22.73 21.76 -17.76
C SER A 17 21.86 22.25 -16.60
N THR A 18 22.46 22.25 -15.41
CA THR A 18 21.88 22.85 -14.21
C THR A 18 21.71 24.36 -14.38
N THR A 19 20.68 24.90 -13.75
CA THR A 19 20.49 26.34 -13.60
C THR A 19 21.28 26.86 -12.39
N ALA A 20 21.55 28.16 -12.32
CA ALA A 20 22.27 28.75 -11.18
C ALA A 20 21.57 28.52 -9.83
N GLN A 21 20.24 28.40 -9.81
CA GLN A 21 19.47 28.08 -8.61
C GLN A 21 19.66 26.62 -8.17
N GLU A 22 19.71 25.69 -9.13
CA GLU A 22 19.97 24.28 -8.85
C GLU A 22 21.42 24.04 -8.42
N GLU A 23 22.37 24.76 -9.00
CA GLU A 23 23.77 24.73 -8.55
C GLU A 23 23.90 25.19 -7.10
N ALA A 24 23.27 26.31 -6.74
CA ALA A 24 23.25 26.79 -5.36
C ALA A 24 22.57 25.79 -4.38
N ALA A 25 21.55 25.06 -4.84
CA ALA A 25 20.91 24.00 -4.05
C ALA A 25 21.79 22.76 -3.89
N LEU A 26 22.63 22.44 -4.89
CA LEU A 26 23.62 21.36 -4.84
C LEU A 26 24.86 21.71 -4.01
N ASP A 27 25.07 22.97 -3.62
CA ASP A 27 26.13 23.38 -2.68
C ASP A 27 25.76 23.14 -1.20
N ALA A 28 24.63 22.47 -0.92
CA ALA A 28 24.19 22.15 0.43
C ALA A 28 25.14 21.20 1.18
N VAL A 29 25.00 21.12 2.52
CA VAL A 29 25.85 20.28 3.36
C VAL A 29 25.44 18.81 3.29
N THR A 30 24.13 18.55 3.17
CA THR A 30 23.57 17.21 3.13
C THR A 30 22.69 16.98 1.89
N ALA A 31 22.58 15.70 1.48
CA ALA A 31 21.69 15.30 0.40
C ALA A 31 20.21 15.65 0.67
N GLN A 32 19.79 15.61 1.95
CA GLN A 32 18.43 15.93 2.36
C GLN A 32 18.12 17.43 2.22
N GLU A 33 19.05 18.29 2.61
CA GLU A 33 18.94 19.75 2.40
C GLU A 33 18.93 20.10 0.90
N ALA A 34 19.80 19.44 0.12
CA ALA A 34 19.83 19.60 -1.33
C ALA A 34 18.49 19.20 -1.97
N ASP A 35 17.93 18.03 -1.61
CA ASP A 35 16.64 17.56 -2.13
C ASP A 35 15.49 18.52 -1.78
N ALA A 36 15.47 19.03 -0.55
CA ALA A 36 14.47 20.01 -0.12
C ALA A 36 14.57 21.34 -0.89
N ALA A 37 15.79 21.81 -1.18
CA ALA A 37 16.04 23.03 -1.96
C ALA A 37 15.76 22.83 -3.46
N LEU A 38 15.98 21.63 -3.99
CA LEU A 38 15.73 21.27 -5.39
C LEU A 38 14.25 21.00 -5.66
N HIS A 39 13.48 20.51 -4.68
CA HIS A 39 12.06 20.19 -4.82
C HIS A 39 11.21 21.27 -5.55
N PRO A 40 11.27 22.57 -5.21
CA PRO A 40 10.48 23.60 -5.91
C PRO A 40 10.97 23.90 -7.34
N LEU A 41 12.17 23.43 -7.71
CA LEU A 41 12.77 23.61 -9.04
C LEU A 41 12.54 22.40 -9.97
N GLN A 42 12.11 21.27 -9.41
CA GLN A 42 11.83 20.04 -10.14
C GLN A 42 10.49 20.14 -10.90
N ASP A 43 10.35 19.32 -11.95
CA ASP A 43 9.04 19.12 -12.57
C ASP A 43 8.11 18.41 -11.58
N ALA A 44 6.97 19.04 -11.29
CA ALA A 44 5.95 18.49 -10.40
C ALA A 44 4.99 17.54 -11.12
N SER A 45 5.15 17.33 -12.44
CA SER A 45 4.24 16.51 -13.22
C SER A 45 4.31 15.02 -12.83
N LEU A 46 3.14 14.40 -12.67
CA LEU A 46 3.00 12.98 -12.32
C LEU A 46 3.60 12.10 -13.43
N GLY A 47 4.54 11.25 -13.07
CA GLY A 47 5.25 10.37 -13.98
C GLY A 47 6.56 10.94 -14.55
N SER A 48 6.94 12.16 -14.17
CA SER A 48 8.25 12.73 -14.48
C SER A 48 9.26 12.45 -13.36
N LEU A 49 10.53 12.32 -13.71
CA LEU A 49 11.63 12.11 -12.76
C LEU A 49 12.78 13.05 -13.11
N THR A 50 13.29 13.75 -12.11
CA THR A 50 14.45 14.64 -12.27
C THR A 50 15.66 14.00 -11.60
N VAL A 51 16.72 13.75 -12.37
CA VAL A 51 17.95 13.14 -11.86
C VAL A 51 19.11 14.11 -12.02
N TYR A 52 19.72 14.49 -10.91
CA TYR A 52 20.89 15.37 -10.87
C TYR A 52 22.16 14.54 -10.83
N VAL A 53 23.03 14.74 -11.81
CA VAL A 53 24.34 14.08 -11.85
C VAL A 53 25.37 14.98 -11.20
N ILE A 54 25.89 14.57 -10.04
CA ILE A 54 26.88 15.33 -9.27
C ILE A 54 28.30 14.84 -9.56
N PRO A 55 29.33 15.71 -9.46
CA PRO A 55 30.72 15.31 -9.66
C PRO A 55 31.18 14.25 -8.64
N GLU A 56 32.16 13.43 -9.03
CA GLU A 56 32.80 12.43 -8.14
C GLU A 56 33.31 13.04 -6.83
N ALA A 57 33.89 14.24 -6.92
CA ALA A 57 34.48 14.95 -5.80
C ALA A 57 33.44 15.57 -4.84
N SER A 58 32.14 15.50 -5.16
CA SER A 58 31.10 16.08 -4.31
C SER A 58 30.99 15.35 -2.97
N SER A 59 30.99 16.15 -1.89
CA SER A 59 30.79 15.71 -0.51
C SER A 59 29.33 15.52 -0.12
N LEU A 60 28.37 15.81 -1.01
CA LEU A 60 26.92 15.68 -0.75
C LEU A 60 26.51 14.27 -0.33
N LEU A 61 27.10 13.26 -0.97
CA LEU A 61 26.80 11.85 -0.69
C LEU A 61 27.89 11.24 0.20
N PRO A 62 27.53 10.45 1.23
CA PRO A 62 28.50 9.72 2.03
C PRO A 62 29.44 8.83 1.20
N GLN A 63 30.58 8.46 1.78
CA GLN A 63 31.48 7.49 1.15
C GLN A 63 30.79 6.13 1.02
N GLY A 64 30.89 5.51 -0.16
CA GLY A 64 30.20 4.26 -0.48
C GLY A 64 28.76 4.41 -0.99
N VAL A 65 28.17 5.60 -0.90
CA VAL A 65 26.84 5.89 -1.47
C VAL A 65 27.01 6.50 -2.86
N GLY A 66 26.48 5.83 -3.88
CA GLY A 66 26.54 6.28 -5.28
C GLY A 66 25.29 7.03 -5.73
N VAL A 67 24.17 6.78 -5.04
CA VAL A 67 22.85 7.31 -5.40
C VAL A 67 22.08 7.68 -4.14
N TYR A 68 21.41 8.83 -4.17
CA TYR A 68 20.39 9.22 -3.21
C TYR A 68 19.05 9.40 -3.92
N VAL A 69 18.00 8.78 -3.39
CA VAL A 69 16.63 8.91 -3.87
C VAL A 69 15.85 9.66 -2.80
N GLY A 70 15.35 10.85 -3.16
CA GLY A 70 14.60 11.71 -2.26
C GLY A 70 13.17 11.24 -2.01
N LYS A 71 12.46 12.01 -1.19
CA LYS A 71 11.02 11.78 -0.94
C LYS A 71 10.12 12.29 -2.08
N HIS A 72 10.66 13.12 -2.96
CA HIS A 72 9.99 13.69 -4.12
C HIS A 72 10.43 12.98 -5.41
N ARG A 73 10.08 13.52 -6.58
CA ARG A 73 10.46 12.98 -7.92
C ARG A 73 11.93 13.26 -8.29
N GLY A 74 12.79 13.44 -7.30
CA GLY A 74 14.19 13.83 -7.41
C GLY A 74 15.15 12.71 -7.00
N ALA A 75 16.26 12.58 -7.72
CA ALA A 75 17.39 11.74 -7.31
C ALA A 75 18.73 12.41 -7.59
N LEU A 76 19.71 12.15 -6.73
CA LEU A 76 21.10 12.58 -6.89
C LEU A 76 21.95 11.35 -7.25
N VAL A 77 22.75 11.45 -8.31
CA VAL A 77 23.62 10.36 -8.78
C VAL A 77 25.04 10.87 -8.89
N ARG A 78 25.96 10.22 -8.18
CA ARG A 78 27.39 10.48 -8.35
C ARG A 78 27.84 9.96 -9.71
N ALA A 79 28.34 10.86 -10.56
CA ALA A 79 29.11 10.49 -11.75
C ALA A 79 30.21 9.54 -11.27
N GLY A 80 30.24 8.28 -11.72
CA GLY A 80 31.32 7.35 -11.37
C GLY A 80 32.38 7.33 -12.46
N GLU A 81 33.34 6.41 -12.35
CA GLU A 81 34.46 6.27 -13.30
C GLU A 81 33.95 5.81 -14.69
N GLY A 82 33.48 6.78 -15.48
CA GLY A 82 33.07 6.60 -16.87
C GLY A 82 31.56 6.58 -17.13
N LEU A 83 31.21 6.88 -18.38
CA LEU A 83 29.82 6.99 -18.87
C LEU A 83 29.03 5.68 -18.77
N ALA A 84 29.70 4.53 -18.86
CA ALA A 84 29.06 3.22 -18.75
C ALA A 84 28.51 2.98 -17.34
N ALA A 85 29.31 3.24 -16.31
CA ALA A 85 28.90 3.11 -14.92
C ALA A 85 27.77 4.09 -14.57
N LEU A 86 27.87 5.34 -15.05
CA LEU A 86 26.79 6.33 -14.89
C LEU A 86 25.50 5.86 -15.54
N ARG A 87 25.55 5.32 -16.77
CA ARG A 87 24.36 4.80 -17.45
C ARG A 87 23.71 3.65 -16.68
N THR A 88 24.49 2.73 -16.12
CA THR A 88 23.97 1.64 -15.29
C THR A 88 23.30 2.17 -14.03
N ARG A 89 23.90 3.14 -13.34
CA ARG A 89 23.29 3.79 -12.16
C ARG A 89 21.99 4.49 -12.52
N LEU A 90 21.96 5.26 -13.61
CA LEU A 90 20.74 5.92 -14.09
C LEU A 90 19.63 4.90 -14.39
N GLN A 91 19.95 3.79 -15.04
CA GLN A 91 18.99 2.70 -15.29
C GLN A 91 18.45 2.10 -13.98
N GLN A 92 19.31 1.92 -12.97
CA GLN A 92 18.89 1.45 -11.65
C GLN A 92 18.00 2.46 -10.94
N VAL A 93 18.30 3.77 -10.98
CA VAL A 93 17.43 4.82 -10.44
C VAL A 93 16.07 4.79 -11.12
N THR A 94 16.05 4.73 -12.45
CA THR A 94 14.80 4.60 -13.20
C THR A 94 14.05 3.33 -12.80
N GLN A 95 14.73 2.19 -12.61
CA GLN A 95 14.08 0.97 -12.14
C GLN A 95 13.49 1.14 -10.73
N VAL A 96 14.20 1.83 -9.84
CA VAL A 96 13.79 2.03 -8.45
C VAL A 96 12.66 3.03 -8.29
N MET A 97 12.55 4.02 -9.17
CA MET A 97 11.54 5.08 -9.09
C MET A 97 10.38 4.89 -10.08
N SER A 98 10.55 4.09 -11.14
CA SER A 98 9.55 3.88 -12.19
C SER A 98 8.73 2.59 -12.01
N PHE A 99 7.86 2.33 -12.97
CA PHE A 99 7.08 1.11 -13.13
C PHE A 99 7.89 0.01 -13.86
N THR A 100 8.20 -1.07 -13.15
CA THR A 100 9.09 -2.15 -13.62
C THR A 100 8.33 -3.33 -14.23
N ALA A 101 9.03 -4.19 -14.97
CA ALA A 101 8.48 -5.45 -15.48
C ALA A 101 7.98 -6.38 -14.36
N SER A 102 8.62 -6.36 -13.19
CA SER A 102 8.14 -7.06 -11.99
C SER A 102 6.84 -6.45 -11.46
N SER A 103 6.72 -5.12 -11.43
CA SER A 103 5.47 -4.45 -11.03
C SER A 103 4.33 -4.75 -12.01
N ILE A 104 4.62 -4.77 -13.31
CA ILE A 104 3.69 -5.20 -14.37
C ILE A 104 3.26 -6.65 -14.15
N THR A 105 4.23 -7.54 -13.92
CA THR A 105 3.94 -8.95 -13.74
C THR A 105 3.09 -9.15 -12.50
N ALA A 106 3.44 -8.56 -11.36
CA ALA A 106 2.65 -8.62 -10.13
C ALA A 106 1.21 -8.08 -10.33
N ALA A 107 1.06 -6.93 -10.99
CA ALA A 107 -0.24 -6.35 -11.34
C ALA A 107 -1.10 -7.29 -12.19
N LEU A 108 -0.49 -8.07 -13.08
CA LEU A 108 -1.19 -8.96 -14.01
C LEU A 108 -1.33 -10.41 -13.52
N SER A 109 -0.44 -10.87 -12.64
CA SER A 109 -0.33 -12.26 -12.17
C SER A 109 -1.61 -12.74 -11.49
N ASP A 110 -2.29 -11.88 -10.73
CA ASP A 110 -3.55 -12.20 -10.07
C ASP A 110 -4.71 -12.42 -11.07
N ARG A 111 -4.52 -12.10 -12.35
CA ARG A 111 -5.60 -12.01 -13.36
C ARG A 111 -5.33 -12.78 -14.65
N VAL A 112 -4.17 -13.42 -14.80
CA VAL A 112 -3.94 -14.40 -15.87
C VAL A 112 -4.56 -15.73 -15.44
N PRO A 113 -5.52 -16.30 -16.20
CA PRO A 113 -6.16 -17.56 -15.83
C PRO A 113 -5.18 -18.72 -15.99
N THR A 114 -4.40 -18.99 -14.94
CA THR A 114 -3.50 -20.13 -14.84
C THR A 114 -4.01 -21.01 -13.69
N SER A 115 -5.06 -21.79 -13.97
CA SER A 115 -5.60 -22.97 -13.23
C SER A 115 -5.76 -22.96 -11.70
N GLN A 116 -5.36 -21.94 -10.96
CA GLN A 116 -5.61 -21.79 -9.53
C GLN A 116 -5.93 -20.32 -9.27
N LEU A 117 -7.22 -20.02 -9.09
CA LEU A 117 -7.66 -18.78 -8.49
C LEU A 117 -7.11 -18.74 -7.06
N GLY A 118 -5.95 -18.10 -6.88
CA GLY A 118 -5.47 -17.74 -5.55
C GLY A 118 -6.47 -16.78 -4.88
N PRO A 119 -6.58 -16.78 -3.54
CA PRO A 119 -7.52 -15.96 -2.80
C PRO A 119 -7.31 -14.43 -2.94
N ASP A 120 -6.27 -13.98 -3.65
CA ASP A 120 -5.82 -12.59 -3.76
C ASP A 120 -6.43 -11.80 -4.94
N ALA A 121 -7.21 -12.47 -5.80
CA ALA A 121 -7.65 -11.95 -7.09
C ALA A 121 -8.68 -10.79 -7.06
N ARG A 122 -8.90 -10.03 -5.97
CA ARG A 122 -9.79 -8.85 -5.95
C ARG A 122 -9.35 -7.80 -4.93
N ARG A 123 -8.25 -7.09 -5.18
CA ARG A 123 -7.90 -5.87 -4.44
C ARG A 123 -8.68 -4.67 -4.99
N HIS A 124 -9.97 -4.58 -4.66
CA HIS A 124 -10.65 -3.29 -4.78
C HIS A 124 -10.00 -2.33 -3.78
N PHE A 125 -9.81 -1.07 -4.19
CA PHE A 125 -9.23 -0.06 -3.32
C PHE A 125 -10.15 0.15 -2.13
N LYS A 126 -9.73 -0.32 -0.96
CA LYS A 126 -10.50 -0.20 0.28
C LYS A 126 -10.37 1.24 0.76
N SER A 127 -11.46 1.99 0.62
CA SER A 127 -11.52 3.40 0.97
C SER A 127 -11.81 3.65 2.45
N SER A 128 -12.16 2.61 3.22
CA SER A 128 -12.49 2.77 4.63
C SER A 128 -11.43 2.10 5.51
N LEU A 129 -10.93 2.84 6.50
CA LEU A 129 -10.00 2.36 7.52
C LEU A 129 -10.71 2.32 8.88
N GLY A 130 -10.50 1.25 9.63
CA GLY A 130 -11.05 1.06 10.97
C GLY A 130 -9.95 0.76 11.98
N ASP A 131 -9.65 1.69 12.87
CA ASP A 131 -8.66 1.53 13.93
C ASP A 131 -9.35 1.06 15.22
N SER A 132 -8.98 -0.12 15.72
CA SER A 132 -9.65 -0.73 16.87
C SER A 132 -8.67 -1.10 17.98
N LEU A 133 -8.88 -0.55 19.17
CA LEU A 133 -8.19 -1.00 20.38
C LEU A 133 -8.99 -2.09 21.07
N VAL A 134 -8.38 -3.24 21.33
CA VAL A 134 -8.99 -4.34 22.07
C VAL A 134 -8.36 -4.47 23.44
N ASN A 135 -9.17 -4.21 24.47
CA ASN A 135 -8.82 -4.39 25.87
C ASN A 135 -9.71 -5.48 26.52
N PRO A 136 -9.23 -6.73 26.62
CA PRO A 136 -9.96 -7.84 27.23
C PRO A 136 -10.14 -7.68 28.75
N ASP A 137 -9.25 -6.94 29.43
CA ASP A 137 -9.23 -6.81 30.89
C ASP A 137 -9.16 -5.34 31.34
N PRO A 138 -10.25 -4.57 31.20
CA PRO A 138 -10.31 -3.18 31.64
C PRO A 138 -10.25 -3.01 33.17
N LYS A 139 -10.41 -4.10 33.93
CA LYS A 139 -10.25 -4.08 35.39
C LYS A 139 -8.77 -4.05 35.77
N SER A 140 -7.92 -4.71 34.99
CA SER A 140 -6.47 -4.70 35.21
C SER A 140 -5.77 -3.52 34.55
N HIS A 141 -6.21 -3.10 33.36
CA HIS A 141 -5.55 -2.08 32.56
C HIS A 141 -6.53 -1.01 32.08
N ALA A 142 -6.31 0.23 32.50
CA ALA A 142 -6.93 1.42 31.92
C ALA A 142 -6.03 1.89 30.78
N VAL A 143 -6.32 1.39 29.58
CA VAL A 143 -5.53 1.69 28.39
C VAL A 143 -6.04 2.99 27.78
N HIS A 144 -5.15 3.98 27.70
CA HIS A 144 -5.35 5.20 26.96
C HIS A 144 -4.50 5.20 25.70
N TRP A 145 -5.10 5.60 24.58
CA TRP A 145 -4.43 5.75 23.30
C TRP A 145 -4.91 7.05 22.65
N ASP A 146 -3.98 7.88 22.20
CA ASP A 146 -4.30 9.09 21.43
C ASP A 146 -4.38 8.75 19.94
N ILE A 147 -5.43 8.02 19.56
CA ILE A 147 -5.62 7.61 18.17
C ILE A 147 -5.97 8.80 17.27
N GLU A 148 -6.69 9.80 17.77
CA GLU A 148 -7.06 10.98 16.99
C GLU A 148 -5.82 11.81 16.63
N GLY A 149 -4.95 12.10 17.61
CA GLY A 149 -3.68 12.79 17.36
C GLY A 149 -2.77 11.99 16.43
N ALA A 150 -2.71 10.67 16.61
CA ALA A 150 -1.90 9.80 15.78
C ALA A 150 -2.41 9.72 14.33
N VAL A 151 -3.72 9.58 14.12
CA VAL A 151 -4.31 9.57 12.76
C VAL A 151 -4.03 10.90 12.06
N ASN A 152 -4.26 12.03 12.72
CA ASN A 152 -4.01 13.35 12.14
C ASN A 152 -2.53 13.58 11.78
N HIS A 153 -1.61 13.02 12.55
CA HIS A 153 -0.17 13.24 12.36
C HIS A 153 0.47 12.26 11.35
N TYR A 154 0.01 11.01 11.30
CA TYR A 154 0.69 9.92 10.57
C TYR A 154 -0.14 9.36 9.42
N VAL A 155 -1.46 9.20 9.59
CA VAL A 155 -2.32 8.55 8.59
C VAL A 155 -2.94 9.58 7.64
N GLN A 156 -3.40 10.71 8.16
CA GLN A 156 -4.04 11.74 7.34
C GLN A 156 -3.13 12.27 6.22
N PRO A 157 -1.83 12.56 6.44
CA PRO A 157 -0.94 12.98 5.35
C PRO A 157 -0.84 11.95 4.23
N PHE A 158 -0.81 10.66 4.58
CA PHE A 158 -0.81 9.56 3.61
C PHE A 158 -2.11 9.50 2.81
N LEU A 159 -3.26 9.65 3.49
CA LEU A 159 -4.59 9.65 2.84
C LEU A 159 -4.83 10.88 1.98
N ASP A 160 -4.35 12.04 2.40
CA ASP A 160 -4.45 13.30 1.65
C ASP A 160 -3.72 13.17 0.31
N LYS A 161 -2.52 12.56 0.30
CA LYS A 161 -1.80 12.23 -0.93
C LYS A 161 -2.58 11.28 -1.84
N LEU A 162 -3.42 10.41 -1.29
CA LEU A 162 -4.22 9.46 -2.06
C LEU A 162 -5.66 9.95 -2.34
N SER A 163 -6.05 11.13 -1.88
CA SER A 163 -7.43 11.63 -1.94
C SER A 163 -8.03 11.66 -3.35
N PHE A 164 -7.19 11.88 -4.38
CA PHE A 164 -7.62 11.84 -5.77
C PHE A 164 -7.87 10.41 -6.30
N VAL A 165 -7.33 9.40 -5.61
CA VAL A 165 -7.51 7.97 -5.92
C VAL A 165 -8.88 7.50 -5.42
N ALA A 166 -9.19 7.76 -4.15
CA ALA A 166 -10.48 7.47 -3.55
C ALA A 166 -10.80 8.40 -2.37
N ASN A 167 -12.08 8.45 -2.01
CA ASN A 167 -12.54 9.18 -0.83
C ASN A 167 -12.38 8.29 0.39
N PHE A 168 -11.49 8.67 1.31
CA PHE A 168 -11.25 7.85 2.49
C PHE A 168 -12.12 8.22 3.67
N SER A 169 -12.48 7.21 4.47
CA SER A 169 -13.07 7.39 5.80
C SER A 169 -12.22 6.66 6.83
N VAL A 170 -12.00 7.29 7.99
CA VAL A 170 -11.28 6.69 9.12
C VAL A 170 -12.22 6.68 10.32
N ASP A 171 -12.49 5.49 10.84
CA ASP A 171 -13.28 5.30 12.04
C ASP A 171 -12.40 4.67 13.13
N SER A 172 -12.57 5.08 14.39
CA SER A 172 -11.85 4.50 15.52
C SER A 172 -12.79 4.02 16.60
N GLN A 173 -12.41 2.93 17.29
CA GLN A 173 -13.22 2.38 18.38
C GLN A 173 -12.37 1.65 19.44
N ILE A 174 -12.97 1.46 20.62
CA ILE A 174 -12.40 0.67 21.70
C ILE A 174 -13.35 -0.46 22.06
N LEU A 175 -12.86 -1.70 22.01
CA LEU A 175 -13.59 -2.91 22.38
C LEU A 175 -13.12 -3.42 23.73
N TYR A 176 -14.04 -3.47 24.69
CA TYR A 176 -13.80 -4.04 26.00
C TYR A 176 -14.28 -5.48 26.09
N TYR A 177 -13.58 -6.29 26.90
CA TYR A 177 -13.94 -7.69 27.16
C TYR A 177 -14.01 -8.58 25.91
N ALA A 178 -13.25 -8.21 24.88
CA ALA A 178 -13.10 -9.00 23.66
C ALA A 178 -11.77 -9.74 23.68
N VAL A 179 -11.82 -11.07 23.55
CA VAL A 179 -10.66 -11.95 23.50
C VAL A 179 -10.39 -12.39 22.07
N LEU A 180 -9.13 -12.69 21.74
CA LEU A 180 -8.70 -13.10 20.40
C LEU A 180 -9.27 -14.47 19.96
N GLY A 181 -9.99 -15.18 20.83
CA GLY A 181 -10.60 -16.48 20.54
C GLY A 181 -9.59 -17.62 20.31
N VAL A 182 -8.31 -17.37 20.58
CA VAL A 182 -7.21 -18.35 20.53
C VAL A 182 -6.56 -18.45 21.90
N THR A 183 -6.18 -19.66 22.29
CA THR A 183 -5.46 -19.92 23.54
C THR A 183 -3.95 -19.88 23.30
N PRO A 184 -3.24 -18.90 23.88
CA PRO A 184 -1.81 -18.82 23.71
C PRO A 184 -1.09 -19.94 24.47
N ARG A 185 0.06 -20.40 23.94
CA ARG A 185 0.86 -21.44 24.59
C ARG A 185 1.84 -20.81 25.56
N PHE A 186 1.82 -21.24 26.81
CA PHE A 186 2.79 -20.78 27.80
C PHE A 186 4.14 -21.48 27.58
N ASP A 187 5.18 -20.68 27.40
CA ASP A 187 6.56 -21.14 27.35
C ASP A 187 7.26 -20.91 28.69
N LYS A 188 7.81 -22.00 29.24
CA LYS A 188 8.47 -22.00 30.56
C LYS A 188 9.86 -21.38 30.52
N GLU A 189 10.54 -21.40 29.37
CA GLU A 189 11.90 -20.86 29.25
C GLU A 189 11.89 -19.33 29.23
N SER A 190 11.00 -18.74 28.44
CA SER A 190 10.84 -17.28 28.34
C SER A 190 9.85 -16.69 29.35
N SER A 191 9.14 -17.53 30.14
CA SER A 191 8.04 -17.10 31.02
C SER A 191 7.02 -16.21 30.30
N SER A 192 6.72 -16.54 29.04
CA SER A 192 5.88 -15.74 28.16
C SER A 192 4.85 -16.60 27.44
N PHE A 193 3.83 -15.94 26.91
CA PHE A 193 2.78 -16.57 26.11
C PHE A 193 3.09 -16.41 24.63
N LEU A 194 2.90 -17.48 23.85
CA LEU A 194 3.26 -17.53 22.44
C LEU A 194 2.05 -17.82 21.56
N LEU A 195 1.95 -17.08 20.46
CA LEU A 195 1.02 -17.30 19.35
C LEU A 195 1.78 -17.73 18.11
N SER A 196 1.51 -18.94 17.63
CA SER A 196 2.10 -19.46 16.40
C SER A 196 1.50 -18.79 15.16
N ALA A 197 2.28 -18.67 14.08
CA ALA A 197 1.79 -18.20 12.78
C ALA A 197 0.53 -18.94 12.29
N HIS A 198 0.42 -20.25 12.58
CA HIS A 198 -0.74 -21.07 12.18
C HIS A 198 -2.04 -20.71 12.92
N SER A 199 -1.95 -20.13 14.12
CA SER A 199 -3.12 -19.69 14.88
C SER A 199 -3.63 -18.30 14.48
N LEU A 200 -2.83 -17.48 13.81
CA LEU A 200 -3.15 -16.09 13.50
C LEU A 200 -4.39 -15.90 12.62
N PRO A 201 -4.65 -16.72 11.58
CA PRO A 201 -5.88 -16.60 10.79
C PRO A 201 -7.14 -16.84 11.63
N HIS A 202 -7.05 -17.66 12.69
CA HIS A 202 -8.18 -17.98 13.56
C HIS A 202 -8.56 -16.83 14.52
N VAL A 203 -7.69 -15.83 14.66
CA VAL A 203 -7.93 -14.63 15.47
C VAL A 203 -8.93 -13.68 14.79
N ILE A 204 -8.98 -13.70 13.45
CA ILE A 204 -9.74 -12.71 12.68
C ILE A 204 -11.24 -12.89 12.89
N ASN A 205 -11.77 -14.11 12.79
CA ASN A 205 -13.21 -14.35 12.81
C ASN A 205 -13.89 -13.93 14.13
N PRO A 206 -13.36 -14.27 15.33
CA PRO A 206 -13.95 -13.83 16.59
C PRO A 206 -13.97 -12.31 16.75
N VAL A 207 -12.91 -11.64 16.28
CA VAL A 207 -12.80 -10.18 16.31
C VAL A 207 -13.78 -9.56 15.33
N GLU A 208 -13.84 -10.01 14.09
CA GLU A 208 -14.74 -9.50 13.05
C GLU A 208 -16.21 -9.54 13.49
N ALA A 209 -16.62 -10.63 14.15
CA ALA A 209 -17.96 -10.76 14.72
C ALA A 209 -18.28 -9.68 15.78
N ARG A 210 -17.27 -9.11 16.44
CA ARG A 210 -17.41 -8.04 17.45
C ARG A 210 -17.30 -6.64 16.85
N LEU A 211 -16.56 -6.48 15.76
CA LEU A 211 -16.38 -5.20 15.07
C LEU A 211 -17.65 -4.74 14.34
N GLY A 212 -18.64 -5.64 14.15
CA GLY A 212 -19.88 -5.31 13.43
C GLY A 212 -19.69 -5.15 11.92
N SER A 213 -18.45 -5.24 11.42
CA SER A 213 -18.10 -5.24 10.01
C SER A 213 -18.54 -6.56 9.38
N SER A 214 -19.75 -6.60 8.82
CA SER A 214 -20.19 -7.78 8.08
C SER A 214 -19.39 -7.86 6.77
N ALA A 215 -18.83 -9.04 6.46
CA ALA A 215 -18.17 -9.35 5.18
C ALA A 215 -19.03 -9.09 3.92
N ALA A 216 -20.31 -8.77 4.10
CA ALA A 216 -21.29 -8.39 3.08
C ALA A 216 -21.41 -6.86 2.85
N SER A 217 -20.61 -6.03 3.53
CA SER A 217 -20.59 -4.59 3.28
C SER A 217 -20.12 -4.28 1.85
N LEU A 218 -20.84 -3.40 1.17
CA LEU A 218 -20.46 -2.83 -0.13
C LEU A 218 -19.16 -1.99 -0.05
N TYR A 219 -18.74 -1.62 1.17
CA TYR A 219 -17.51 -0.88 1.46
C TYR A 219 -16.59 -1.74 2.31
N PRO A 220 -15.63 -2.45 1.70
CA PRO A 220 -14.69 -3.27 2.45
C PRO A 220 -13.73 -2.38 3.26
N VAL A 221 -13.71 -2.57 4.58
CA VAL A 221 -12.86 -1.84 5.53
C VAL A 221 -11.50 -2.54 5.67
N LEU A 222 -10.41 -1.79 5.83
CA LEU A 222 -9.14 -2.28 6.36
C LEU A 222 -9.12 -2.05 7.87
N ASN A 223 -9.00 -3.14 8.64
CA ASN A 223 -9.02 -3.08 10.09
C ASN A 223 -7.59 -3.11 10.64
N PHE A 224 -7.20 -2.09 11.42
CA PHE A 224 -5.96 -2.11 12.19
C PHE A 224 -6.31 -2.28 13.66
N LEU A 225 -5.80 -3.34 14.26
CA LEU A 225 -6.17 -3.73 15.62
C LEU A 225 -4.96 -3.69 16.53
N LEU A 226 -5.08 -2.94 17.62
CA LEU A 226 -4.14 -2.98 18.73
C LEU A 226 -4.70 -3.87 19.83
N TYR A 227 -4.05 -4.99 20.10
CA TYR A 227 -4.45 -5.92 21.15
C TYR A 227 -3.56 -5.76 22.37
N VAL A 228 -4.16 -5.40 23.50
CA VAL A 228 -3.46 -5.39 24.80
C VAL A 228 -3.83 -6.68 25.53
N PRO A 229 -2.88 -7.60 25.82
CA PRO A 229 -3.21 -8.88 26.44
C PRO A 229 -3.71 -8.71 27.87
N GLU A 230 -4.52 -9.67 28.31
CA GLU A 230 -4.91 -9.81 29.71
C GLU A 230 -3.69 -10.01 30.59
N ARG A 231 -3.76 -9.60 31.86
CA ARG A 231 -2.65 -9.80 32.80
C ARG A 231 -2.25 -11.27 32.95
N SER A 232 -3.22 -12.19 32.96
CA SER A 232 -2.96 -13.64 33.04
C SER A 232 -2.26 -14.21 31.82
N HIS A 233 -2.31 -13.50 30.69
CA HIS A 233 -1.77 -13.92 29.39
C HIS A 233 -0.68 -12.96 28.88
N SER A 234 -0.10 -12.16 29.77
CA SER A 234 0.95 -11.19 29.46
C SER A 234 2.30 -11.66 30.04
N PRO A 235 3.43 -11.47 29.32
CA PRO A 235 3.54 -10.91 27.97
C PRO A 235 3.18 -11.93 26.89
N LEU A 236 2.62 -11.45 25.77
CA LEU A 236 2.19 -12.24 24.62
C LEU A 236 3.05 -11.91 23.39
N TYR A 237 3.67 -12.91 22.78
CA TYR A 237 4.50 -12.76 21.59
C TYR A 237 4.03 -13.62 20.42
N ILE A 238 4.20 -13.10 19.22
CA ILE A 238 3.90 -13.81 17.97
C ILE A 238 5.18 -14.47 17.45
N GLN A 239 5.05 -15.72 17.01
CA GLN A 239 6.09 -16.48 16.32
C GLN A 239 5.81 -16.57 14.83
N ASP A 240 6.86 -16.43 14.02
CA ASP A 240 6.81 -16.71 12.59
C ASP A 240 6.79 -18.23 12.31
N LYS A 241 6.68 -18.62 11.05
CA LYS A 241 6.66 -20.01 10.56
C LYS A 241 7.89 -20.81 10.99
N ASP A 242 9.03 -20.14 11.16
CA ASP A 242 10.29 -20.73 11.61
C ASP A 242 10.41 -20.82 13.14
N GLY A 243 9.38 -20.40 13.89
CA GLY A 243 9.37 -20.41 15.36
C GLY A 243 10.12 -19.24 16.01
N ALA A 244 10.75 -18.37 15.22
CA ALA A 244 11.38 -17.14 15.70
C ALA A 244 10.35 -16.10 16.13
N LEU A 245 10.68 -15.28 17.13
CA LEU A 245 9.83 -14.18 17.58
C LEU A 245 9.78 -13.08 16.53
N VAL A 246 8.58 -12.59 16.23
CA VAL A 246 8.36 -11.48 15.32
C VAL A 246 8.76 -10.17 16.01
N GLY A 247 9.77 -9.47 15.48
CA GLY A 247 10.35 -8.28 16.12
C GLY A 247 9.36 -7.14 16.38
N THR A 248 8.36 -6.96 15.51
CA THR A 248 7.31 -5.94 15.66
C THR A 248 6.11 -6.41 16.49
N ASN A 249 6.07 -7.69 16.86
CA ASN A 249 4.93 -8.35 17.51
C ASN A 249 3.58 -8.09 16.80
N ALA A 250 3.60 -8.11 15.47
CA ALA A 250 2.43 -7.81 14.64
C ALA A 250 2.37 -8.70 13.40
N PHE A 251 1.16 -8.92 12.89
CA PHE A 251 0.91 -9.62 11.63
C PHE A 251 -0.16 -8.91 10.81
N HIS A 252 -0.25 -9.23 9.52
CA HIS A 252 -1.27 -8.67 8.65
C HIS A 252 -1.94 -9.76 7.82
N SER A 253 -3.15 -9.48 7.36
CA SER A 253 -3.93 -10.28 6.43
C SER A 253 -4.35 -9.40 5.25
N PRO A 254 -3.96 -9.74 4.00
CA PRO A 254 -4.21 -8.91 2.82
C PRO A 254 -5.67 -8.46 2.64
N ARG A 255 -6.62 -9.30 3.07
CA ARG A 255 -8.05 -9.05 2.90
C ARG A 255 -8.73 -8.43 4.11
N TRP A 256 -8.06 -8.34 5.25
CA TRP A 256 -8.67 -7.88 6.50
C TRP A 256 -7.98 -6.64 7.05
N GLY A 257 -6.65 -6.62 7.13
CA GLY A 257 -5.88 -5.51 7.68
C GLY A 257 -4.73 -6.00 8.57
N GLY A 258 -4.42 -5.26 9.63
CA GLY A 258 -3.27 -5.49 10.51
C GLY A 258 -3.65 -5.74 11.97
N ILE A 259 -2.90 -6.58 12.67
CA ILE A 259 -3.04 -6.82 14.11
C ILE A 259 -1.67 -6.67 14.77
N MET A 260 -1.58 -5.86 15.81
CA MET A 260 -0.40 -5.69 16.65
C MET A 260 -0.72 -6.05 18.10
N VAL A 261 0.15 -6.84 18.73
CA VAL A 261 0.05 -7.17 20.15
C VAL A 261 0.96 -6.22 20.95
N TYR A 262 0.35 -5.43 21.83
CA TYR A 262 1.04 -4.44 22.66
C TYR A 262 1.16 -4.95 24.09
N ASN A 263 2.36 -5.40 24.46
CA ASN A 263 2.65 -5.82 25.82
C ASN A 263 2.85 -4.60 26.73
N VAL A 264 2.17 -4.58 27.87
CA VAL A 264 2.36 -3.54 28.88
C VAL A 264 3.69 -3.81 29.59
N GLU A 265 4.69 -2.97 29.32
CA GLU A 265 6.02 -3.08 29.91
C GLU A 265 6.06 -2.35 31.26
N GLY A 266 6.56 -3.02 32.32
CA GLY A 266 6.83 -2.40 33.61
C GLY A 266 6.67 -3.35 34.82
N PRO A 267 7.54 -3.27 35.84
CA PRO A 267 7.36 -4.04 37.06
C PRO A 267 6.10 -3.55 37.78
N VAL A 268 5.08 -4.41 37.87
CA VAL A 268 3.88 -4.10 38.65
C VAL A 268 4.28 -3.97 40.12
N PRO A 269 4.09 -2.81 40.76
CA PRO A 269 4.33 -2.69 42.18
C PRO A 269 3.45 -3.69 42.94
N PRO A 270 3.96 -4.41 43.94
CA PRO A 270 3.19 -5.41 44.69
C PRO A 270 1.96 -4.84 45.42
N GLN A 271 1.80 -3.51 45.46
CA GLN A 271 0.67 -2.77 46.04
C GLN A 271 -0.04 -1.86 45.02
N ALA A 272 0.04 -2.14 43.72
CA ALA A 272 -0.61 -1.32 42.71
C ALA A 272 -2.14 -1.33 42.88
N SER A 273 -2.73 -0.14 43.00
CA SER A 273 -4.18 0.04 42.86
C SER A 273 -4.56 -0.16 41.39
N PHE A 274 -5.55 -1.00 41.17
CA PHE A 274 -6.09 -1.27 39.84
C PHE A 274 -7.23 -0.30 39.49
N PRO A 275 -7.44 0.00 38.20
CA PRO A 275 -6.67 -0.46 37.04
C PRO A 275 -5.31 0.26 36.88
N LEU A 276 -4.31 -0.42 36.31
CA LEU A 276 -3.04 0.22 35.93
C LEU A 276 -3.28 1.14 34.74
N HIS A 277 -2.84 2.38 34.85
CA HIS A 277 -2.87 3.32 33.73
C HIS A 277 -1.79 2.95 32.72
N VAL A 278 -2.19 2.70 31.47
CA VAL A 278 -1.30 2.35 30.37
C VAL A 278 -1.45 3.41 29.30
N GLU A 279 -0.40 4.20 29.11
CA GLU A 279 -0.27 5.09 27.96
C GLU A 279 0.37 4.31 26.80
N VAL A 280 -0.36 4.21 25.69
CA VAL A 280 0.14 3.55 24.49
C VAL A 280 1.14 4.46 23.78
N ASP A 281 2.32 3.94 23.46
CA ASP A 281 3.26 4.61 22.57
C ASP A 281 2.72 4.58 21.13
N MET A 282 2.05 5.67 20.74
CA MET A 282 1.46 5.80 19.42
C MET A 282 2.51 5.88 18.30
N VAL A 283 3.76 6.29 18.57
CA VAL A 283 4.82 6.29 17.55
C VAL A 283 5.13 4.86 17.16
N ARG A 284 5.38 3.99 18.14
CA ARG A 284 5.64 2.56 17.93
C ARG A 284 4.48 1.86 17.22
N VAL A 285 3.24 2.18 17.58
CA VAL A 285 2.05 1.60 16.93
C VAL A 285 1.92 2.06 15.48
N MET A 286 2.07 3.36 15.23
CA MET A 286 1.93 3.92 13.89
C MET A 286 3.04 3.52 12.93
N GLU A 287 4.27 3.30 13.40
CA GLU A 287 5.33 2.71 12.56
C GLU A 287 4.91 1.35 11.97
N VAL A 288 4.28 0.51 12.79
CA VAL A 288 3.80 -0.81 12.37
C VAL A 288 2.57 -0.67 11.47
N PHE A 289 1.58 0.14 11.87
CA PHE A 289 0.34 0.29 11.12
C PHE A 289 0.56 0.95 9.76
N LEU A 290 1.40 2.00 9.65
CA LEU A 290 1.76 2.60 8.38
C LEU A 290 2.52 1.64 7.47
N ALA A 291 3.44 0.84 8.02
CA ALA A 291 4.13 -0.18 7.23
C ALA A 291 3.16 -1.22 6.66
N GLN A 292 2.20 -1.68 7.48
CA GLN A 292 1.15 -2.60 7.04
C GLN A 292 0.19 -1.96 6.03
N LEU A 293 -0.20 -0.70 6.24
CA LEU A 293 -1.02 0.09 5.33
C LEU A 293 -0.38 0.18 3.95
N ARG A 294 0.90 0.57 3.89
CA ARG A 294 1.69 0.61 2.65
C ARG A 294 1.67 -0.73 1.92
N LEU A 295 1.92 -1.84 2.63
CA LEU A 295 1.88 -3.19 2.06
C LEU A 295 0.49 -3.54 1.50
N LEU A 296 -0.59 -3.21 2.22
CA LEU A 296 -1.97 -3.49 1.82
C LEU A 296 -2.38 -2.70 0.57
N PHE A 297 -1.89 -1.47 0.43
CA PHE A 297 -2.06 -0.68 -0.80
C PHE A 297 -1.21 -1.16 -1.99
N GLY A 298 -0.27 -2.08 -1.74
CA GLY A 298 0.65 -2.62 -2.74
C GLY A 298 1.96 -1.84 -2.88
N ILE A 299 2.22 -0.91 -1.96
CA ILE A 299 3.48 -0.16 -1.88
C ILE A 299 4.49 -1.06 -1.17
N SER A 300 5.33 -1.72 -1.96
CA SER A 300 6.34 -2.64 -1.45
C SER A 300 7.68 -1.92 -1.30
N ARG A 301 8.42 -2.24 -0.23
CA ARG A 301 9.78 -1.74 -0.05
C ARG A 301 10.69 -2.42 -1.07
N GLU A 302 11.35 -1.64 -1.91
CA GLU A 302 12.22 -2.21 -2.93
C GLU A 302 13.53 -2.70 -2.35
N VAL A 303 14.03 -3.82 -2.90
CA VAL A 303 15.39 -4.28 -2.64
C VAL A 303 16.32 -3.41 -3.48
N VAL A 304 16.87 -2.40 -2.84
CA VAL A 304 17.79 -1.45 -3.46
C VAL A 304 19.23 -1.93 -3.33
N PRO A 305 20.11 -1.60 -4.29
CA PRO A 305 21.54 -1.89 -4.16
C PRO A 305 22.13 -1.24 -2.89
N PRO A 306 23.20 -1.80 -2.31
CA PRO A 306 23.82 -1.25 -1.09
C PRO A 306 24.38 0.17 -1.28
N GLU A 307 24.66 0.59 -2.52
CA GLU A 307 25.11 1.95 -2.86
C GLU A 307 23.97 3.00 -2.89
N PHE A 308 22.71 2.59 -2.70
CA PHE A 308 21.54 3.46 -2.76
C PHE A 308 21.10 3.87 -1.35
N LEU A 309 20.96 5.16 -1.15
CA LEU A 309 20.33 5.74 0.03
C LEU A 309 18.92 6.21 -0.35
N LEU A 310 17.89 5.56 0.20
CA LEU A 310 16.50 5.96 0.03
C LEU A 310 16.07 6.76 1.25
N GLU A 311 15.61 7.99 1.01
CA GLU A 311 15.04 8.83 2.03
C GLU A 311 13.71 8.26 2.52
N SER A 312 13.51 8.26 3.83
CA SER A 312 12.23 7.87 4.41
C SER A 312 11.19 8.98 4.14
N PRO A 313 9.96 8.65 3.71
CA PRO A 313 8.91 9.66 3.57
C PRO A 313 8.50 10.28 4.93
N GLY A 314 9.01 9.76 6.05
CA GLY A 314 8.71 10.25 7.39
C GLY A 314 7.20 10.19 7.66
N ASN A 315 6.66 11.27 8.21
CA ASN A 315 5.24 11.37 8.57
C ASN A 315 4.30 11.51 7.36
N GLU A 316 4.82 11.82 6.17
CA GLU A 316 4.01 11.85 4.95
C GLU A 316 3.57 10.43 4.54
N GLY A 317 4.27 9.40 5.03
CA GLY A 317 3.91 7.99 4.85
C GLY A 317 4.05 7.46 3.42
N LEU A 318 4.24 8.32 2.42
CA LEU A 318 4.35 7.98 1.00
C LEU A 318 5.25 8.99 0.26
N ALA A 319 6.25 8.51 -0.48
CA ALA A 319 7.04 9.36 -1.36
C ALA A 319 6.30 9.64 -2.69
N ASP A 320 6.57 10.77 -3.34
CA ASP A 320 5.82 11.19 -4.53
C ASP A 320 6.06 10.26 -5.73
N TRP A 321 7.26 9.67 -5.84
CA TRP A 321 7.55 8.65 -6.86
C TRP A 321 6.90 7.30 -6.56
N GLU A 322 6.65 6.98 -5.28
CA GLU A 322 5.90 5.77 -4.89
C GLU A 322 4.43 5.88 -5.30
N LEU A 323 3.87 7.09 -5.19
CA LEU A 323 2.54 7.41 -5.69
C LEU A 323 2.45 7.18 -7.21
N ASP A 324 3.42 7.70 -7.97
CA ASP A 324 3.46 7.51 -9.43
C ASP A 324 3.50 6.01 -9.80
N ARG A 325 4.32 5.22 -9.10
CA ARG A 325 4.34 3.76 -9.26
C ARG A 325 2.98 3.12 -8.98
N LEU A 326 2.34 3.52 -7.89
CA LEU A 326 1.02 3.01 -7.54
C LEU A 326 0.00 3.32 -8.64
N LEU A 327 0.00 4.54 -9.19
CA LEU A 327 -0.91 4.93 -10.28
C LEU A 327 -0.65 4.13 -11.56
N TRP A 328 0.61 3.91 -11.95
CA TRP A 328 0.92 3.07 -13.11
C TRP A 328 0.41 1.64 -12.91
N ALA A 329 0.73 1.03 -11.76
CA ALA A 329 0.28 -0.32 -11.43
C ALA A 329 -1.24 -0.42 -11.50
N ARG A 330 -1.95 0.50 -10.84
CA ARG A 330 -3.41 0.51 -10.80
C ARG A 330 -4.05 0.77 -12.15
N THR A 331 -3.48 1.65 -12.97
CA THR A 331 -4.00 1.90 -14.32
C THR A 331 -3.94 0.63 -15.17
N VAL A 332 -2.83 -0.10 -15.11
CA VAL A 332 -2.66 -1.38 -15.83
C VAL A 332 -3.59 -2.46 -15.27
N GLU A 333 -3.72 -2.56 -13.95
CA GLU A 333 -4.66 -3.47 -13.28
C GLU A 333 -6.11 -3.20 -13.68
N ASN A 334 -6.51 -1.93 -13.72
CA ASN A 334 -7.86 -1.51 -14.11
C ASN A 334 -8.15 -1.90 -15.56
N ILE A 335 -7.22 -1.63 -16.48
CA ILE A 335 -7.36 -2.00 -17.90
C ILE A 335 -7.48 -3.52 -18.06
N ALA A 336 -6.65 -4.30 -17.34
CA ALA A 336 -6.71 -5.76 -17.35
C ALA A 336 -8.03 -6.29 -16.76
N THR A 337 -8.54 -5.64 -15.71
CA THR A 337 -9.83 -5.96 -15.08
C THR A 337 -10.98 -5.74 -16.05
N VAL A 338 -11.06 -4.56 -16.67
CA VAL A 338 -12.09 -4.24 -17.67
C VAL A 338 -12.04 -5.21 -18.84
N SER A 339 -10.84 -5.50 -19.35
CA SER A 339 -10.66 -6.48 -20.45
C SER A 339 -11.21 -7.85 -20.09
N THR A 340 -10.95 -8.30 -18.86
CA THR A 340 -11.47 -9.58 -18.36
C THR A 340 -12.99 -9.54 -18.19
N THR A 341 -13.52 -8.51 -17.54
CA THR A 341 -14.96 -8.32 -17.31
C THR A 341 -15.76 -8.28 -18.61
N LEU A 342 -15.30 -7.50 -19.60
CA LEU A 342 -15.95 -7.41 -20.90
C LEU A 342 -15.82 -8.71 -21.70
N THR A 343 -14.70 -9.43 -21.60
CA THR A 343 -14.55 -10.76 -22.21
C THR A 343 -15.53 -11.76 -21.60
N SER A 344 -15.67 -11.77 -20.27
CA SER A 344 -16.65 -12.61 -19.57
C SER A 344 -18.09 -12.23 -19.93
N LEU A 345 -18.38 -10.93 -20.07
CA LEU A 345 -19.69 -10.45 -20.53
C LEU A 345 -20.00 -10.97 -21.94
N ALA A 346 -19.06 -10.82 -22.88
CA ALA A 346 -19.23 -11.30 -24.25
C ALA A 346 -19.46 -12.82 -24.32
N GLN A 347 -18.70 -13.60 -23.56
CA GLN A 347 -18.87 -15.06 -23.47
C GLN A 347 -20.22 -15.46 -22.86
N LEU A 348 -20.72 -14.68 -21.90
CA LEU A 348 -22.03 -14.91 -21.29
C LEU A 348 -23.16 -14.62 -22.28
N LEU A 349 -23.07 -13.52 -23.02
CA LEU A 349 -24.04 -13.15 -24.05
C LEU A 349 -24.08 -14.18 -25.20
N ASP A 350 -22.93 -14.74 -25.59
CA ASP A 350 -22.85 -15.78 -26.63
C ASP A 350 -23.53 -17.10 -26.21
N LYS A 351 -23.42 -17.48 -24.92
CA LYS A 351 -24.03 -18.70 -24.39
C LYS A 351 -25.55 -18.60 -24.25
N ILE A 352 -26.07 -17.42 -23.94
CA ILE A 352 -27.48 -17.18 -23.67
C ILE A 352 -28.06 -16.46 -24.90
N GLY A 353 -28.20 -17.18 -26.02
CA GLY A 353 -28.47 -16.58 -27.35
C GLY A 353 -29.77 -15.75 -27.52
N ASN A 354 -30.61 -15.62 -26.49
CA ASN A 354 -31.87 -14.85 -26.51
C ASN A 354 -31.91 -13.73 -25.43
N ILE A 355 -30.80 -13.04 -25.18
CA ILE A 355 -30.78 -11.87 -24.27
C ILE A 355 -31.20 -10.59 -25.00
N VAL A 356 -32.20 -9.90 -24.47
CA VAL A 356 -32.51 -8.50 -24.86
C VAL A 356 -31.60 -7.58 -24.05
N ILE A 357 -30.56 -7.05 -24.69
CA ILE A 357 -29.65 -6.07 -24.08
C ILE A 357 -30.34 -4.70 -24.09
N LYS A 358 -30.49 -4.09 -22.92
CA LYS A 358 -31.00 -2.71 -22.81
C LYS A 358 -30.00 -1.72 -23.37
N ASP A 359 -30.49 -0.62 -23.95
CA ASP A 359 -29.65 0.45 -24.47
C ASP A 359 -28.71 1.03 -23.40
N ASP A 360 -29.13 1.09 -22.14
CA ASP A 360 -28.31 1.53 -21.01
C ASP A 360 -27.08 0.62 -20.79
N VAL A 361 -27.27 -0.69 -20.87
CA VAL A 361 -26.19 -1.67 -20.72
C VAL A 361 -25.22 -1.56 -21.90
N ALA A 362 -25.74 -1.43 -23.12
CA ALA A 362 -24.92 -1.22 -24.31
C ALA A 362 -24.09 0.08 -24.19
N SER A 363 -24.71 1.16 -23.72
CA SER A 363 -24.06 2.46 -23.48
C SER A 363 -22.91 2.33 -22.47
N GLU A 364 -23.11 1.63 -21.35
CA GLU A 364 -22.05 1.40 -20.36
C GLU A 364 -20.90 0.54 -20.92
N VAL A 365 -21.18 -0.45 -21.80
CA VAL A 365 -20.12 -1.20 -22.51
C VAL A 365 -19.33 -0.28 -23.43
N TYR A 366 -20.00 0.56 -24.24
CA TYR A 366 -19.31 1.52 -25.11
C TYR A 366 -18.46 2.51 -24.33
N ARG A 367 -18.98 3.02 -23.20
CA ARG A 367 -18.24 3.90 -22.28
C ARG A 367 -17.00 3.21 -21.73
N ALA A 368 -17.12 1.97 -21.26
CA ALA A 368 -16.00 1.21 -20.74
C ALA A 368 -14.89 1.04 -21.78
N VAL A 369 -15.24 0.68 -23.02
CA VAL A 369 -14.28 0.52 -24.12
C VAL A 369 -13.61 1.84 -24.48
N ALA A 370 -14.38 2.92 -24.63
CA ALA A 370 -13.86 4.25 -24.94
C ALA A 370 -12.92 4.76 -23.83
N ALA A 371 -13.27 4.56 -22.57
CA ALA A 371 -12.46 4.94 -21.43
C ALA A 371 -11.14 4.15 -21.34
N VAL A 372 -11.14 2.84 -21.67
CA VAL A 372 -9.89 2.06 -21.81
C VAL A 372 -9.00 2.62 -22.92
N GLN A 373 -9.58 2.91 -24.10
CA GLN A 373 -8.82 3.47 -25.21
C GLN A 373 -8.20 4.83 -24.85
N ASN A 374 -8.96 5.67 -24.15
CA ASN A 374 -8.48 6.95 -23.65
C ASN A 374 -7.34 6.75 -22.62
N ALA A 375 -7.51 5.84 -21.66
CA ALA A 375 -6.46 5.54 -20.68
C ALA A 375 -5.15 5.08 -21.35
N MET A 376 -5.25 4.24 -22.38
CA MET A 376 -4.08 3.79 -23.16
C MET A 376 -3.41 4.94 -23.94
N ALA A 377 -4.18 5.85 -24.53
CA ALA A 377 -3.65 7.01 -25.25
C ALA A 377 -2.95 8.00 -24.30
N GLU A 378 -3.54 8.26 -23.14
CA GLU A 378 -2.95 9.12 -22.11
C GLU A 378 -1.68 8.49 -21.51
N LEU A 379 -1.66 7.18 -21.26
CA LEU A 379 -0.42 6.46 -20.88
C LEU A 379 0.68 6.59 -21.93
N ALA A 380 0.33 6.50 -23.22
CA ALA A 380 1.28 6.60 -24.32
C ALA A 380 1.91 8.00 -24.44
N THR A 381 1.25 9.04 -23.91
CA THR A 381 1.74 10.42 -23.87
C THR A 381 2.37 10.79 -22.51
N GLY A 382 2.47 9.85 -21.58
CA GLY A 382 3.05 10.07 -20.25
C GLY A 382 2.12 10.77 -19.26
N ARG A 383 0.84 11.01 -19.60
CA ARG A 383 -0.12 11.70 -18.74
C ARG A 383 -0.76 10.74 -17.74
N LEU A 384 -0.04 10.49 -16.64
CA LEU A 384 -0.38 9.44 -15.68
C LEU A 384 -1.72 9.68 -14.96
N HIS A 385 -1.97 10.92 -14.55
CA HIS A 385 -3.19 11.26 -13.79
C HIS A 385 -4.47 11.02 -14.59
N THR A 386 -4.53 11.54 -15.81
CA THR A 386 -5.68 11.41 -16.71
C THR A 386 -5.86 9.97 -17.16
N ALA A 387 -4.77 9.25 -17.41
CA ALA A 387 -4.80 7.82 -17.68
C ALA A 387 -5.43 7.02 -16.53
N PHE A 388 -5.03 7.31 -15.29
CA PHE A 388 -5.60 6.67 -14.12
C PHE A 388 -7.09 6.96 -13.97
N GLN A 389 -7.51 8.23 -14.12
CA GLN A 389 -8.92 8.63 -14.06
C GLN A 389 -9.77 7.91 -15.11
N ALA A 390 -9.32 7.88 -16.36
CA ALA A 390 -10.01 7.17 -17.44
C ALA A 390 -10.09 5.66 -17.16
N SER A 391 -9.05 5.06 -16.58
CA SER A 391 -9.09 3.64 -16.20
C SER A 391 -10.11 3.35 -15.10
N LYS A 392 -10.31 4.27 -14.16
CA LYS A 392 -11.31 4.15 -13.08
C LYS A 392 -12.73 4.27 -13.61
N GLU A 393 -12.96 5.18 -14.55
CA GLU A 393 -14.22 5.29 -15.28
C GLU A 393 -14.52 3.99 -16.03
N ALA A 394 -13.53 3.44 -16.72
CA ALA A 394 -13.67 2.18 -17.45
C ALA A 394 -14.10 1.01 -16.54
N VAL A 395 -13.47 0.86 -15.37
CA VAL A 395 -13.85 -0.16 -14.38
C VAL A 395 -15.30 0.05 -13.94
N THR A 396 -15.65 1.26 -13.54
CA THR A 396 -17.00 1.61 -13.07
C THR A 396 -18.07 1.26 -14.10
N SER A 397 -17.87 1.65 -15.37
CA SER A 397 -18.81 1.35 -16.45
C SER A 397 -18.85 -0.14 -16.80
N SER A 398 -17.71 -0.84 -16.79
CA SER A 398 -17.68 -2.28 -17.05
C SER A 398 -18.42 -3.09 -15.97
N GLU A 399 -18.31 -2.70 -14.71
CA GLU A 399 -19.00 -3.34 -13.59
C GLU A 399 -20.50 -3.04 -13.63
N ARG A 400 -20.90 -1.79 -13.93
CA ARG A 400 -22.31 -1.43 -14.14
C ARG A 400 -22.95 -2.25 -15.24
N ALA A 401 -22.26 -2.44 -16.37
CA ALA A 401 -22.75 -3.28 -17.45
C ALA A 401 -22.84 -4.75 -17.02
N PHE A 402 -21.80 -5.30 -16.39
CA PHE A 402 -21.75 -6.73 -16.03
C PHE A 402 -22.75 -7.12 -14.94
N PHE A 403 -22.93 -6.26 -13.92
CA PHE A 403 -23.83 -6.47 -12.79
C PHE A 403 -25.20 -5.82 -12.96
N ASP A 404 -25.58 -5.43 -14.19
CA ASP A 404 -26.91 -4.89 -14.43
C ASP A 404 -28.00 -5.92 -14.04
N PRO A 405 -29.06 -5.52 -13.31
CA PRO A 405 -30.11 -6.44 -12.87
C PRO A 405 -30.76 -7.23 -14.02
N SER A 406 -30.85 -6.67 -15.23
CA SER A 406 -31.42 -7.37 -16.39
C SER A 406 -30.57 -8.55 -16.86
N LEU A 407 -29.25 -8.51 -16.62
CA LEU A 407 -28.34 -9.61 -16.92
C LEU A 407 -28.18 -10.57 -15.74
N LEU A 408 -28.16 -10.06 -14.51
CA LEU A 408 -28.06 -10.90 -13.29
C LEU A 408 -29.27 -11.81 -13.08
N HIS A 409 -30.47 -11.31 -13.41
CA HIS A 409 -31.69 -12.11 -13.32
C HIS A 409 -31.64 -13.34 -14.24
N LEU A 410 -30.84 -13.30 -15.31
CA LEU A 410 -30.70 -14.43 -16.24
C LEU A 410 -29.66 -15.47 -15.79
N LEU A 411 -28.80 -15.12 -14.83
CA LEU A 411 -27.82 -16.02 -14.21
C LEU A 411 -28.38 -16.78 -13.00
N SER A 412 -29.53 -16.33 -12.48
CA SER A 412 -30.10 -16.80 -11.21
C SER A 412 -31.11 -17.95 -11.37
N PHE A 413 -31.13 -18.66 -12.51
CA PHE A 413 -32.08 -19.74 -12.81
C PHE A 413 -31.41 -21.02 -13.29
#